data_AF-A0A9D1EFJ8-F1
#
_entry.id   AF-A0A9D1EFJ8-F1
#
_cell.length_a   1.000
_cell.length_b   1.000
_cell.length_c   1.000
_cell.angle_alpha   90.00
_cell.angle_beta   90.00
_cell.angle_gamma   90.00
#
_symmetry.space_group_name_H-M   'P 1'
#
loop_
_entity.id
_entity.type
_entity.pdbx_description
1 polymer ?
#
loop_
_entity_poly.entity_id
_entity_poly.type
_entity_poly.pdbx_seq_one_letter_code
_entity_poly.pdbx_strand_id
1 'polypeptide(L)'
;MMRWSEEVTNVLERNGLFENEEHRERFREAVDCYENCSFFTSGLCKCLYLASWDMDHFALILETLNGLVARREKTLKDMRIAGEQMVDEMEGGERYVMQLSVAFLNNESYELEDSINITADIQHIIYQALKAAKLIDEVEAENK
;
A
#
# COMPACT_ATOMS: atom_id res chain seq x y z
N MET A 1 0.37 -25.68 1.38
CA MET A 1 0.76 -24.48 0.61
C MET A 1 0.37 -23.30 1.47
N MET A 2 1.32 -22.42 1.80
CA MET A 2 1.06 -21.21 2.59
C MET A 2 0.18 -20.26 1.75
N ARG A 3 -0.68 -19.46 2.39
CA ARG A 3 -1.42 -18.42 1.65
C ARG A 3 -0.44 -17.33 1.22
N TRP A 4 -0.72 -16.68 0.09
CA TRP A 4 0.13 -15.60 -0.40
C TRP A 4 0.21 -14.44 0.60
N SER A 5 -0.91 -14.09 1.25
CA SER A 5 -0.94 -13.11 2.34
C SER A 5 -0.01 -13.44 3.52
N GLU A 6 0.01 -14.72 3.94
CA GLU A 6 0.89 -15.22 5.01
C GLU A 6 2.36 -15.13 4.59
N GLU A 7 2.68 -15.47 3.34
CA GLU A 7 4.03 -15.39 2.81
C GLU A 7 4.56 -13.96 2.79
N VAL A 8 3.78 -13.02 2.24
CA VAL A 8 4.14 -11.59 2.22
C VAL A 8 4.31 -11.06 3.64
N THR A 9 3.37 -11.34 4.54
CA THR A 9 3.43 -10.86 5.94
C THR A 9 4.69 -11.37 6.63
N ASN A 10 5.01 -12.67 6.46
CA ASN A 10 6.20 -13.28 7.05
C ASN A 10 7.51 -12.69 6.50
N VAL A 11 7.58 -12.40 5.20
CA VAL A 11 8.77 -11.78 4.59
C VAL A 11 8.99 -10.37 5.11
N LEU A 12 7.93 -9.57 5.21
CA LEU A 12 8.02 -8.20 5.74
C LEU A 12 8.42 -8.19 7.23
N GLU A 13 7.86 -9.11 8.04
CA GLU A 13 8.19 -9.24 9.46
C GLU A 13 9.65 -9.65 9.69
N ARG A 14 10.15 -10.66 8.96
CA ARG A 14 11.56 -11.11 9.06
C ARG A 14 12.56 -10.01 8.70
N ASN A 15 12.16 -9.07 7.86
CA ASN A 15 12.98 -7.92 7.45
C ASN A 15 12.77 -6.69 8.35
N GLY A 16 11.97 -6.79 9.42
CA GLY A 16 11.75 -5.70 10.38
C GLY A 16 11.04 -4.49 9.77
N LEU A 17 10.15 -4.73 8.80
CA LEU A 17 9.45 -3.65 8.09
C LEU A 17 8.14 -3.23 8.76
N PHE A 18 7.75 -3.83 9.88
CA PHE A 18 6.63 -3.32 10.68
C PHE A 18 7.17 -2.49 11.84
N GLU A 19 6.61 -1.29 12.00
CA GLU A 19 6.95 -0.36 13.08
C GLU A 19 6.63 -0.98 14.46
N ASN A 20 5.48 -1.65 14.54
CA ASN A 20 5.00 -2.31 15.74
C ASN A 20 3.96 -3.37 15.38
N GLU A 21 3.48 -4.06 16.42
CA GLU A 21 2.45 -5.09 16.32
C GLU A 21 1.17 -4.57 15.65
N GLU A 22 0.71 -3.38 15.99
CA GLU A 22 -0.54 -2.84 15.44
C GLU A 22 -0.43 -2.57 13.94
N HIS A 23 0.70 -2.03 13.49
CA HIS A 23 0.98 -1.86 12.07
C HIS A 23 0.94 -3.22 11.35
N ARG A 24 1.58 -4.25 11.91
CA ARG A 24 1.54 -5.62 11.34
C ARG A 24 0.12 -6.18 11.26
N GLU A 25 -0.65 -6.06 12.34
CA GLU A 25 -2.01 -6.62 12.40
C GLU A 25 -2.94 -5.93 11.40
N ARG A 26 -2.90 -4.59 11.30
CA ARG A 26 -3.68 -3.83 10.29
C ARG A 26 -3.38 -4.29 8.88
N PHE A 27 -2.09 -4.41 8.54
CA PHE A 27 -1.67 -4.90 7.23
C PHE A 27 -2.21 -6.31 6.96
N ARG A 28 -1.96 -7.25 7.88
CA ARG A 28 -2.36 -8.66 7.72
C ARG A 28 -3.87 -8.79 7.53
N GLU A 29 -4.66 -8.14 8.39
CA GLU A 29 -6.13 -8.18 8.32
C GLU A 29 -6.66 -7.64 6.99
N ALA A 30 -6.09 -6.54 6.49
CA ALA A 30 -6.51 -5.98 5.22
C ALA A 30 -6.16 -6.89 4.03
N VAL A 31 -4.94 -7.43 3.99
CA VAL A 31 -4.53 -8.34 2.90
C VAL A 31 -5.37 -9.61 2.92
N ASP A 32 -5.59 -10.22 4.09
CA ASP A 32 -6.42 -11.42 4.23
C ASP A 32 -7.88 -11.19 3.78
N CYS A 33 -8.39 -9.97 3.98
CA CYS A 33 -9.74 -9.58 3.57
C CYS A 33 -9.88 -9.50 2.04
N TYR A 34 -8.88 -8.92 1.36
CA TYR A 34 -9.01 -8.57 -0.05
C TYR A 34 -8.21 -9.44 -1.02
N GLU A 35 -7.29 -10.31 -0.60
CA GLU A 35 -6.41 -11.09 -1.51
C GLU A 35 -7.18 -11.95 -2.53
N ASN A 36 -8.41 -12.37 -2.17
CA ASN A 36 -9.27 -13.17 -3.05
C ASN A 36 -10.22 -12.34 -3.93
N CYS A 37 -10.17 -11.01 -3.85
CA CYS A 37 -10.96 -10.13 -4.71
C CYS A 37 -10.36 -10.07 -6.12
N SER A 38 -11.21 -10.03 -7.15
CA SER A 38 -10.75 -10.02 -8.55
C SER A 38 -9.94 -8.79 -8.94
N PHE A 39 -10.06 -7.68 -8.20
CA PHE A 39 -9.29 -6.46 -8.44
C PHE A 39 -7.94 -6.46 -7.70
N PHE A 40 -7.67 -7.46 -6.86
CA PHE A 40 -6.49 -7.48 -6.01
C PHE A 40 -5.21 -7.67 -6.84
N THR A 41 -4.19 -6.88 -6.52
CA THR A 41 -2.88 -6.89 -7.19
C THR A 41 -1.77 -6.68 -6.16
N SER A 42 -0.52 -6.99 -6.53
CA SER A 42 0.65 -6.63 -5.72
C SER A 42 0.72 -5.12 -5.47
N GLY A 43 0.37 -4.30 -6.47
CA GLY A 43 0.23 -2.85 -6.32
C GLY A 43 -0.73 -2.46 -5.19
N LEU A 44 -1.90 -3.10 -5.10
CA LEU A 44 -2.82 -2.86 -3.99
C LEU A 44 -2.25 -3.32 -2.65
N CYS A 45 -1.55 -4.46 -2.61
CA CYS A 45 -0.88 -4.92 -1.40
C CYS A 45 0.14 -3.89 -0.87
N LYS A 46 0.90 -3.25 -1.76
CA LYS A 46 1.83 -2.16 -1.41
C LYS A 46 1.09 -0.94 -0.84
N CYS A 47 -0.06 -0.58 -1.42
CA CYS A 47 -0.93 0.48 -0.89
C CYS A 47 -1.49 0.12 0.49
N LEU A 48 -1.87 -1.14 0.72
CA LEU A 48 -2.35 -1.60 2.03
C LEU A 48 -1.25 -1.52 3.10
N TYR A 49 -0.01 -1.89 2.76
CA TYR A 49 1.14 -1.71 3.65
C TYR A 49 1.37 -0.23 3.97
N LEU A 50 1.35 0.65 2.96
CA LEU A 50 1.53 2.08 3.17
C LEU A 50 0.42 2.68 4.03
N ALA A 51 -0.83 2.32 3.77
CA ALA A 51 -1.99 2.82 4.52
C ALA A 51 -2.07 2.26 5.94
N SER A 52 -1.41 1.14 6.26
CA SER A 52 -1.46 0.52 7.59
C SER A 52 -0.60 1.23 8.66
N TRP A 53 0.17 2.26 8.28
CA TRP A 53 1.01 3.02 9.21
C TRP A 53 0.20 3.81 10.25
N ASP A 54 -0.93 4.38 9.86
CA ASP A 54 -1.83 5.13 10.75
C ASP A 54 -3.29 4.79 10.47
N MET A 55 -4.15 5.14 11.43
CA MET A 55 -5.56 4.77 11.38
C MET A 55 -6.39 5.56 10.38
N ASP A 56 -5.99 6.80 10.05
CA ASP A 56 -6.77 7.67 9.19
C ASP A 56 -6.65 7.20 7.73
N HIS A 57 -5.42 6.94 7.26
CA HIS A 57 -5.19 6.35 5.94
C HIS A 57 -5.72 4.93 5.85
N PHE A 58 -5.60 4.14 6.92
CA PHE A 58 -6.14 2.78 6.96
C PHE A 58 -7.67 2.78 6.82
N ALA A 59 -8.38 3.64 7.55
CA ALA A 59 -9.83 3.74 7.43
C ALA A 59 -10.27 4.15 6.01
N LEU A 60 -9.58 5.13 5.42
CA LEU A 60 -9.87 5.62 4.07
C LEU A 60 -9.72 4.53 3.00
N ILE A 61 -8.63 3.76 3.04
CA ILE A 61 -8.43 2.69 2.05
C ILE A 61 -9.46 1.57 2.23
N LEU A 62 -9.82 1.21 3.48
CA LEU A 62 -10.84 0.20 3.74
C LEU A 62 -12.23 0.64 3.26
N GLU A 63 -12.61 1.90 3.48
CA GLU A 63 -13.87 2.45 2.96
C GLU A 63 -13.92 2.35 1.43
N THR A 64 -12.82 2.72 0.77
CA THR A 64 -12.68 2.65 -0.69
C THR A 64 -12.84 1.21 -1.19
N LEU A 65 -12.11 0.26 -0.60
CA LEU A 65 -12.14 -1.15 -1.01
C LEU A 65 -13.50 -1.81 -0.73
N ASN A 66 -14.14 -1.49 0.40
CA ASN A 66 -15.50 -1.95 0.70
C ASN A 66 -16.51 -1.43 -0.33
N GLY A 67 -16.34 -0.19 -0.80
CA GLY A 67 -17.11 0.36 -1.91
C GLY A 67 -16.94 -0.43 -3.21
N LEU A 68 -15.71 -0.81 -3.57
CA LEU A 68 -15.43 -1.63 -4.75
C LEU A 68 -16.07 -3.03 -4.64
N VAL A 69 -15.98 -3.66 -3.48
CA VAL A 69 -16.62 -4.96 -3.21
C VAL A 69 -18.14 -4.86 -3.37
N ALA A 70 -18.76 -3.83 -2.77
CA ALA A 70 -20.21 -3.62 -2.85
C ALA A 70 -20.69 -3.41 -4.31
N ARG A 71 -19.90 -2.68 -5.11
CA ARG A 71 -20.13 -2.48 -6.54
C ARG A 71 -19.74 -3.66 -7.43
N ARG A 72 -19.12 -4.71 -6.85
CA ARG A 72 -18.60 -5.90 -7.55
C ARG A 72 -17.59 -5.54 -8.63
N GLU A 73 -16.79 -4.50 -8.39
CA GLU A 73 -15.77 -4.05 -9.32
C GLU A 73 -14.77 -5.17 -9.62
N LYS A 74 -14.23 -5.14 -10.84
CA LYS A 74 -13.22 -6.11 -11.30
C LYS A 74 -11.83 -5.51 -11.40
N THR A 75 -11.70 -4.19 -11.29
CA THR A 75 -10.46 -3.47 -11.47
C THR A 75 -10.33 -2.33 -10.48
N LEU A 76 -9.11 -1.82 -10.31
CA LEU A 76 -8.80 -0.64 -9.48
C LEU A 76 -8.86 0.68 -10.27
N LYS A 77 -9.49 0.70 -11.45
CA LYS A 77 -9.48 1.88 -12.33
C LYS A 77 -10.01 3.12 -11.63
N ASP A 78 -11.16 3.03 -10.98
CA ASP A 78 -11.76 4.17 -10.29
C ASP A 78 -10.92 4.64 -9.12
N MET A 79 -10.27 3.71 -8.39
CA MET A 79 -9.37 4.03 -7.30
C MET A 79 -8.12 4.77 -7.79
N ARG A 80 -7.54 4.37 -8.93
CA ARG A 80 -6.41 5.06 -9.56
C ARG A 80 -6.76 6.50 -9.92
N ILE A 81 -7.88 6.68 -10.62
CA ILE A 81 -8.34 8.02 -11.05
C ILE A 81 -8.59 8.92 -9.83
N ALA A 82 -9.23 8.39 -8.79
CA ALA A 82 -9.47 9.14 -7.56
C ALA A 82 -8.15 9.52 -6.87
N GLY A 83 -7.20 8.59 -6.78
CA GLY A 83 -5.88 8.87 -6.19
C GLY A 83 -5.10 9.95 -6.95
N GLU A 84 -5.11 9.91 -8.28
CA GLU A 84 -4.49 10.94 -9.13
C GLU A 84 -5.10 12.33 -8.87
N GLN A 85 -6.43 12.42 -8.76
CA GLN A 85 -7.13 13.67 -8.44
C GLN A 85 -6.77 14.18 -7.03
N MET A 86 -6.67 13.29 -6.05
CA MET A 86 -6.28 13.67 -4.69
C MET A 86 -4.86 14.24 -4.64
N VAL A 87 -3.91 13.67 -5.38
CA VAL A 87 -2.53 14.18 -5.45
C VAL A 87 -2.47 15.64 -5.93
N ASP A 88 -3.35 16.01 -6.86
CA ASP A 88 -3.41 17.37 -7.41
C ASP A 88 -3.97 18.39 -6.41
N GLU A 89 -4.77 17.94 -5.43
CA GLU A 89 -5.42 18.78 -4.42
C GLU A 89 -4.67 18.81 -3.07
N MET A 90 -3.80 17.83 -2.82
CA MET A 90 -3.06 17.71 -1.56
C MET A 90 -1.80 18.57 -1.53
N GLU A 91 -1.45 19.08 -0.35
CA GLU A 91 -0.21 19.80 -0.08
C GLU A 91 0.61 19.11 1.02
N GLY A 92 1.90 19.44 1.11
CA GLY A 92 2.77 18.97 2.18
C GLY A 92 3.19 17.50 2.07
N GLY A 93 3.55 16.90 3.21
CA GLY A 93 4.09 15.53 3.27
C GLY A 93 3.14 14.45 2.79
N GLU A 94 1.85 14.58 3.13
CA GLU A 94 0.81 13.61 2.77
C GLU A 94 0.63 13.48 1.26
N ARG A 95 0.90 14.55 0.51
CA ARG A 95 0.92 14.49 -0.96
C ARG A 95 1.90 13.44 -1.47
N TYR A 96 3.09 13.34 -0.88
CA TYR A 96 4.12 12.39 -1.33
C TYR A 96 3.77 10.95 -0.98
N VAL A 97 3.13 10.72 0.17
CA VAL A 97 2.55 9.42 0.56
C VAL A 97 1.48 9.01 -0.45
N MET A 98 0.58 9.93 -0.82
CA MET A 98 -0.46 9.66 -1.82
C MET A 98 0.14 9.40 -3.21
N GLN A 99 1.15 10.16 -3.63
CA GLN A 99 1.85 9.92 -4.90
C GLN A 99 2.50 8.53 -4.95
N LEU A 100 3.12 8.09 -3.85
CA LEU A 100 3.67 6.74 -3.75
C LEU A 100 2.57 5.67 -3.88
N SER A 101 1.41 5.89 -3.22
CA SER A 101 0.26 5.01 -3.36
C SER A 101 -0.24 4.90 -4.80
N VAL A 102 -0.36 6.04 -5.50
CA VAL A 102 -0.75 6.08 -6.92
C VAL A 102 0.27 5.35 -7.80
N ALA A 103 1.57 5.59 -7.58
CA ALA A 103 2.63 4.91 -8.31
C ALA A 103 2.56 3.38 -8.12
N PHE A 104 2.29 2.90 -6.90
CA PHE A 104 2.06 1.48 -6.63
C PHE A 104 0.85 0.92 -7.37
N LEU A 105 -0.28 1.62 -7.40
CA LEU A 105 -1.47 1.19 -8.14
C LEU A 105 -1.22 1.10 -9.65
N ASN A 106 -0.40 1.99 -10.18
CA ASN A 106 -0.04 2.09 -11.60
C ASN A 106 1.16 1.22 -12.00
N ASN A 107 1.82 0.58 -11.03
CA ASN A 107 3.06 -0.18 -11.22
C ASN A 107 4.18 0.68 -11.84
N GLU A 108 4.32 1.90 -11.33
CA GLU A 108 5.31 2.88 -11.75
C GLU A 108 6.46 2.98 -10.73
N SER A 109 7.64 3.36 -11.21
CA SER A 109 8.77 3.66 -10.34
C SER A 109 8.52 4.96 -9.57
N TYR A 110 8.88 4.97 -8.29
CA TYR A 110 8.81 6.16 -7.45
C TYR A 110 10.16 6.42 -6.78
N GLU A 111 10.62 7.66 -6.87
CA GLU A 111 11.80 8.14 -6.17
C GLU A 111 11.45 9.46 -5.47
N LEU A 112 11.81 9.56 -4.20
CA LEU A 112 11.66 10.80 -3.45
C LEU A 112 12.91 11.66 -3.68
N GLU A 113 12.73 12.86 -4.23
CA GLU A 113 13.83 13.80 -4.43
C GLU A 113 14.43 14.28 -3.09
N ASP A 114 15.77 14.31 -3.01
CA ASP A 114 16.50 14.73 -1.79
C ASP A 114 16.22 16.18 -1.37
N SER A 115 15.76 17.03 -2.28
CA SER A 115 15.48 18.44 -2.02
C SER A 115 14.09 18.71 -1.42
N ILE A 116 13.25 17.69 -1.27
CA ILE A 116 11.89 17.85 -0.77
C ILE A 116 11.90 18.14 0.74
N ASN A 117 11.17 19.17 1.14
CA ASN A 117 10.99 19.52 2.55
C ASN A 117 9.78 18.78 3.15
N ILE A 118 10.03 17.57 3.67
CA ILE A 118 9.06 16.79 4.44
C ILE A 118 9.61 16.46 5.83
N THR A 119 8.72 16.05 6.74
CA THR A 119 9.14 15.61 8.07
C THR A 119 9.90 14.29 8.00
N ALA A 120 10.76 14.04 9.00
CA ALA A 120 11.49 12.79 9.13
C ALA A 120 10.56 11.57 9.19
N ASP A 121 9.38 11.72 9.80
CA ASP A 121 8.38 10.65 9.92
C ASP A 121 7.81 10.28 8.54
N ILE A 122 7.40 11.25 7.73
CA ILE A 122 6.90 11.00 6.37
C ILE A 122 8.00 10.37 5.50
N GLN A 123 9.23 10.90 5.61
CA GLN A 123 10.38 10.34 4.90
C GLN A 123 10.63 8.88 5.31
N HIS A 124 10.53 8.57 6.60
CA HIS A 124 10.67 7.22 7.13
C HIS A 124 9.61 6.28 6.54
N ILE A 125 8.33 6.68 6.57
CA ILE A 125 7.20 5.91 6.03
C ILE A 125 7.44 5.58 4.55
N ILE A 126 7.78 6.59 3.74
CA ILE A 126 8.04 6.41 2.29
C ILE A 126 9.17 5.41 2.05
N TYR A 127 10.30 5.54 2.78
CA TYR A 127 11.42 4.62 2.58
C TYR A 127 11.10 3.18 3.00
N GLN A 128 10.35 2.99 4.09
CA GLN A 128 9.95 1.64 4.50
C GLN A 128 8.96 1.02 3.51
N ALA A 129 8.01 1.81 2.99
CA ALA A 129 7.10 1.37 1.95
C ALA A 129 7.80 0.99 0.65
N LEU A 130 8.84 1.74 0.24
CA LEU A 130 9.66 1.39 -0.92
C LEU A 130 10.46 0.09 -0.71
N LYS A 131 10.94 -0.18 0.51
CA LYS A 131 11.59 -1.47 0.83
C LYS A 131 10.59 -2.63 0.83
N ALA A 132 9.42 -2.44 1.45
CA ALA A 132 8.35 -3.41 1.48
C ALA A 132 7.88 -3.74 0.05
N ALA A 133 7.73 -2.73 -0.80
CA ALA A 133 7.33 -2.90 -2.19
C ALA A 133 8.26 -3.84 -2.97
N LYS A 134 9.58 -3.73 -2.77
CA LYS A 134 10.56 -4.63 -3.41
C LYS A 134 10.35 -6.08 -2.98
N LEU A 135 10.18 -6.32 -1.69
CA LEU A 135 9.96 -7.68 -1.18
C LEU A 135 8.60 -8.26 -1.61
N ILE A 136 7.56 -7.43 -1.70
CA ILE A 136 6.25 -7.85 -2.22
C ILE A 136 6.38 -8.27 -3.70
N ASP A 137 7.15 -7.53 -4.49
CA ASP A 137 7.40 -7.87 -5.91
C ASP A 137 8.19 -9.18 -6.05
N GLU A 138 9.17 -9.42 -5.19
CA GLU A 138 9.93 -10.68 -5.14
C GLU A 138 9.00 -11.87 -4.86
N VAL A 139 8.13 -11.76 -3.84
CA VAL A 139 7.14 -12.82 -3.53
C VAL A 139 6.14 -13.04 -4.67
N GLU A 140 5.69 -11.98 -5.35
CA GLU A 140 4.81 -12.11 -6.51
C GLU A 140 5.51 -12.82 -7.68
N ALA A 141 6.80 -12.53 -7.92
CA ALA A 141 7.58 -13.14 -9.00
C ALA A 141 7.84 -14.63 -8.76
N GLU A 142 8.05 -15.07 -7.51
CA GLU A 142 8.27 -16.48 -7.16
C GLU A 142 7.00 -17.34 -7.28
N ASN A 143 5.81 -16.73 -7.20
CA ASN A 143 4.53 -17.41 -7.26
C ASN A 143 3.90 -17.49 -8.67
N LYS A 144 4.58 -16.96 -9.71
CA LYS A 144 4.16 -17.01 -11.13
C LYS A 144 4.82 -18.16 -11.89
#